data_AF-A0A853FK29-F1
#
_entry.id   AF-A0A853FK29-F1
#
_cell.length_a   1.000
_cell.length_b   1.000
_cell.length_c   1.000
_cell.angle_alpha   90.00
_cell.angle_beta   90.00
_cell.angle_gamma   90.00
#
_symmetry.space_group_name_H-M   'P 1'
#
loop_
_entity.id
_entity.type
_entity.pdbx_description
1 polymer ?
#
loop_
_entity_poly.entity_id
_entity_poly.type
_entity_poly.pdbx_seq_one_letter_code
_entity_poly.pdbx_strand_id
1 'polypeptide(L)' 'MKITTVGIDLAKNVFQVHGVDEHGKAVLRKQIKRD' A
#
# COMPACT_ATOMS: atom_id res chain seq x y z
N MET A 1 14.03 1.74 6.40
CA MET A 1 13.32 1.08 5.28
C MET A 1 12.81 2.15 4.35
N LYS A 2 13.22 2.13 3.07
CA LYS A 2 12.79 3.09 2.04
C LYS A 2 11.74 2.39 1.17
N ILE A 3 10.56 2.99 1.05
CA ILE A 3 9.55 2.52 0.10
C ILE A 3 9.93 3.07 -1.27
N THR A 4 10.03 2.20 -2.27
CA THR A 4 10.40 2.56 -3.64
C THR A 4 9.20 2.54 -4.57
N THR A 5 8.24 1.64 -4.32
CA THR A 5 7.01 1.52 -5.11
C THR A 5 5.80 1.44 -4.18
N VAL A 6 4.74 2.15 -4.56
CA VAL A 6 3.45 2.15 -3.85
C VAL A 6 2.36 1.65 -4.79
N GLY A 7 1.66 0.60 -4.39
CA GLY A 7 0.43 0.12 -5.01
C GLY A 7 -0.78 0.58 -4.20
N ILE A 8 -1.85 0.96 -4.90
CA ILE A 8 -3.12 1.34 -4.27
C ILE A 8 -4.23 0.49 -4.88
N ASP A 9 -4.85 -0.34 -4.04
CA ASP A 9 -6.02 -1.12 -4.44
C ASP A 9 -7.29 -0.31 -4.13
N LEU A 10 -8.07 -0.06 -5.17
CA LEU A 10 -9.31 0.72 -5.09
C LEU A 10 -10.51 -0.23 -5.00
N ALA A 11 -11.12 -0.34 -3.82
CA ALA A 11 -12.43 -0.98 -3.64
C ALA A 11 -13.49 0.07 -3.26
N LYS A 12 -14.78 -0.28 -3.38
CA LYS A 12 -15.91 0.69 -3.28
C LYS A 12 -15.83 1.62 -2.06
N ASN A 13 -15.55 1.08 -0.88
CA ASN A 13 -15.53 1.82 0.39
C ASN A 13 -14.21 1.67 1.16
N VAL A 14 -13.21 1.02 0.56
CA VAL A 14 -11.96 0.66 1.21
C VAL A 14 -10.83 0.85 0.21
N PHE A 15 -9.74 1.46 0.68
CA PHE A 15 -8.48 1.47 -0.04
C PHE A 15 -7.46 0.63 0.71
N GLN A 16 -6.65 -0.12 -0.02
CA GLN A 16 -5.45 -0.73 0.53
C GLN A 16 -4.25 -0.05 -0.09
N VAL A 17 -3.33 0.41 0.75
CA VAL A 17 -2.03 0.92 0.35
C VAL A 17 -1.00 -0.15 0.63
N HIS A 18 -0.30 -0.56 -0.42
CA HIS A 18 0.82 -1.49 -0.35
C HIS A 18 2.10 -0.76 -0.73
N GLY A 19 3.17 -0.94 0.03
CA GLY A 19 4.48 -0.38 -0.29
C GLY A 19 5.54 -1.46 -0.27
N VAL A 20 6.39 -1.46 -1.29
CA VAL A 20 7.54 -2.38 -1.40
C VAL A 20 8.85 -1.61 -1.40
N ASP A 21 9.92 -2.26 -0.96
CA ASP A 21 11.29 -1.75 -1.06
C ASP A 21 11.93 -2.06 -2.43
N GLU A 22 13.21 -1.69 -2.59
CA GLU A 22 13.97 -1.89 -3.83
C GLU A 22 14.13 -3.35 -4.26
N HIS A 23 13.97 -4.30 -3.34
CA HIS A 23 14.04 -5.73 -3.62
C HIS A 23 12.65 -6.34 -3.87
N GLY A 24 11.60 -5.51 -3.92
CA GLY A 24 10.21 -5.95 -4.09
C GLY A 24 9.60 -6.54 -2.82
N LYS A 25 10.25 -6.41 -1.65
CA LYS A 25 9.71 -6.90 -0.39
C LYS A 25 8.64 -5.94 0.12
N ALA A 26 7.48 -6.48 0.47
CA ALA A 26 6.41 -5.73 1.13
C ALA A 26 6.88 -5.20 2.50
N VAL A 27 6.87 -3.87 2.65
CA VAL A 27 7.25 -3.17 3.88
C VAL A 27 6.14 -2.28 4.44
N LEU A 28 5.09 -2.03 3.67
CA LEU A 28 3.90 -1.31 4.10
C LEU A 28 2.63 -2.02 3.63
N ARG A 29 1.68 -2.20 4.54
CA ARG A 29 0.30 -2.60 4.22
C ARG A 29 -0.65 -1.86 5.15
N LYS A 30 -1.46 -0.96 4.60
CA LYS A 30 -2.39 -0.12 5.36
C LYS A 30 -3.74 -0.06 4.67
N GLN A 31 -4.79 -0.40 5.40
CA GLN A 31 -6.16 -0.15 4.97
C GLN A 31 -6.58 1.28 5.34
N ILE A 32 -7.15 2.01 4.39
CA ILE A 32 -7.75 3.33 4.59
C ILE A 32 -9.25 3.19 4.34
N LYS A 33 -10.06 3.64 5.30
CA LYS A 33 -11.51 3.72 5.16
C LYS A 33 -11.86 5.13 4.68
N ARG A 34 -12.89 5.22 3.82
CA ARG A 34 -13.55 6.50 3.57
C ARG A 34 -14.56 6.69 4.70
N ASP A 35 -14.27 7.65 5.59
CA ASP A 35 -15.29 8.16 6.52
C ASP A 35 -16.33 9.00 5.75
#